data_AF-A0A7X7HCU5-F1
#
_entry.id   AF-A0A7X7HCU5-F1
#
_cell.length_a   1.000
_cell.length_b   1.000
_cell.length_c   1.000
_cell.angle_alpha   90.00
_cell.angle_beta   90.00
_cell.angle_gamma   90.00
#
_symmetry.space_group_name_H-M   'P 1'
#
loop_
_entity.id
_entity.type
_entity.pdbx_description
1 polymer ?
#
loop_
_entity_poly.entity_id
_entity_poly.type
_entity_poly.pdbx_seq_one_letter_code
_entity_poly.pdbx_strand_id
1 'polypeptide(L)'
;MPVDAVESVPSGGPGGFEAVPADVVESVPSGGPGANAAAQASRGTAAPAPAPNPARTPSRRAVLLGGGGFAVGAAFGTALGTPGTLLLGGDQSSPTAGPAFVGDRTEPWWGEHQPGVTTLPQGFLALTAFDLEPGVDRERLGRLMRIWTDDIARLAEGRPSLTDTEPELAANPARLTFTVGFGPGMFAKAGMEAERPAWLAQLPPYPQIDQLEDAWNEGDLVMQVCGEDPNVVTHAARQ
;
A
#
# COMPACT_ATOMS: atom_id res chain seq x y z
N MET A 1 40.42 24.17 33.74
CA MET A 1 41.18 24.63 32.56
C MET A 1 40.15 25.07 31.53
N PRO A 2 39.82 26.37 31.41
CA PRO A 2 38.93 26.85 30.37
C PRO A 2 39.76 27.12 29.10
N VAL A 3 39.21 26.79 27.93
CA VAL A 3 39.74 27.27 26.65
C VAL A 3 38.71 28.20 26.05
N ASP A 4 39.16 29.44 25.88
CA ASP A 4 38.45 30.56 25.31
C ASP A 4 38.20 30.40 23.79
N ALA A 5 37.10 31.02 23.38
CA ALA A 5 36.90 31.85 22.19
C ALA A 5 37.67 31.53 20.89
N VAL A 6 36.90 31.26 19.83
CA VAL A 6 37.24 31.67 18.45
C VAL A 6 36.03 32.38 17.85
N GLU A 7 36.11 33.70 17.96
CA GLU A 7 35.94 34.73 16.93
C GLU A 7 35.00 34.51 15.73
N SER A 8 34.12 35.52 15.63
CA SER A 8 33.22 35.93 14.55
C SER A 8 33.91 36.26 13.22
N VAL A 9 33.24 35.95 12.11
CA VAL A 9 33.54 36.44 10.75
C VAL A 9 32.25 36.97 10.10
N PRO A 10 32.29 38.05 9.31
CA PRO A 10 31.25 39.09 9.33
C PRO A 10 30.19 39.00 8.22
N SER A 11 29.15 39.80 8.46
CA SER A 11 28.08 40.24 7.59
C SER A 11 28.50 40.68 6.18
N GLY A 12 27.75 40.21 5.17
CA GLY A 12 27.76 40.74 3.81
C GLY A 12 26.40 40.57 3.13
N GLY A 13 25.52 41.55 3.28
CA GLY A 13 24.63 41.99 2.18
C GLY A 13 25.38 43.09 1.38
N PRO A 14 24.92 43.53 0.19
CA PRO A 14 23.52 43.76 -0.16
C PRO A 14 23.13 43.32 -1.59
N GLY A 15 21.83 43.19 -1.84
CA GLY A 15 21.31 42.96 -3.19
C GLY A 15 19.81 43.11 -3.22
N GLY A 16 19.34 44.35 -3.27
CA GLY A 16 17.93 44.68 -3.43
C GLY A 16 17.40 44.17 -4.77
N PHE A 17 16.31 43.43 -4.72
CA PHE A 17 15.38 43.34 -5.84
C PHE A 17 14.12 44.07 -5.43
N GLU A 18 13.91 45.19 -6.10
CA GLU A 18 12.80 46.11 -5.98
C GLU A 18 11.50 45.41 -6.36
N ALA A 19 10.47 45.57 -5.52
CA ALA A 19 9.14 45.04 -5.74
C ALA A 19 8.46 45.76 -6.92
N VAL A 20 7.91 45.00 -7.86
CA VAL A 20 7.03 45.51 -8.92
C VAL A 20 5.58 45.32 -8.48
N PRO A 21 4.76 46.40 -8.39
CA PRO A 21 3.36 46.27 -8.01
C PRO A 21 2.52 45.74 -9.19
N ALA A 22 1.66 44.78 -8.91
CA ALA A 22 0.59 44.35 -9.81
C ALA A 22 -0.73 44.94 -9.33
N ASP A 23 -1.07 46.12 -9.84
CA ASP A 23 -2.44 46.60 -9.89
C ASP A 23 -2.84 46.77 -11.36
N VAL A 24 -4.13 46.54 -11.61
CA VAL A 24 -4.87 46.67 -12.88
C VAL A 24 -4.81 45.44 -13.79
N VAL A 25 -5.82 44.56 -13.70
CA VAL A 25 -6.94 44.54 -14.66
C VAL A 25 -8.18 43.90 -14.01
N GLU A 26 -9.23 44.72 -14.07
CA GLU A 26 -10.68 44.52 -14.00
C GLU A 26 -11.31 43.14 -14.23
N SER A 27 -12.45 43.03 -13.55
CA SER A 27 -13.48 42.00 -13.40
C SER A 27 -14.42 41.75 -14.62
N VAL A 28 -15.27 40.70 -14.45
CA VAL A 28 -16.67 40.49 -14.96
C VAL A 28 -16.83 39.42 -16.09
N PRO A 29 -17.87 38.53 -16.12
CA PRO A 29 -18.56 37.78 -15.06
C PRO A 29 -18.88 36.29 -15.44
N SER A 30 -19.56 35.62 -14.50
CA SER A 30 -20.25 34.32 -14.52
C SER A 30 -21.14 33.97 -15.73
N GLY A 31 -21.15 32.69 -16.11
CA GLY A 31 -22.20 32.04 -16.91
C GLY A 31 -22.29 30.54 -16.61
N GLY A 32 -23.42 30.10 -16.05
CA GLY A 32 -23.74 28.71 -15.70
C GLY A 32 -24.23 27.83 -16.86
N PRO A 33 -24.70 26.60 -16.57
CA PRO A 33 -24.39 25.40 -17.36
C PRO A 33 -25.49 24.96 -18.34
N GLY A 34 -25.10 24.28 -19.42
CA GLY A 34 -26.00 23.68 -20.40
C GLY A 34 -25.54 22.29 -20.80
N ALA A 35 -26.30 21.28 -20.39
CA ALA A 35 -26.18 19.89 -20.77
C ALA A 35 -26.36 19.70 -22.29
N ASN A 36 -25.68 18.70 -22.86
CA ASN A 36 -26.17 18.04 -24.07
C ASN A 36 -25.90 16.54 -24.01
N ALA A 37 -26.98 15.81 -23.79
CA ALA A 37 -27.12 14.41 -24.13
C ALA A 37 -27.50 14.28 -25.62
N ALA A 38 -27.28 13.06 -26.14
CA ALA A 38 -27.85 12.47 -27.35
C ALA A 38 -27.16 12.79 -28.69
N ALA A 39 -26.47 11.77 -29.22
CA ALA A 39 -26.73 11.28 -30.58
C ALA A 39 -26.28 9.82 -30.71
N GLN A 40 -27.25 8.91 -30.74
CA GLN A 40 -27.12 7.53 -31.23
C GLN A 40 -27.56 7.44 -32.69
N ALA A 41 -27.13 6.33 -33.32
CA ALA A 41 -27.59 5.72 -34.58
C ALA A 41 -26.86 6.19 -35.86
N SER A 42 -26.49 5.34 -36.84
CA SER A 42 -27.11 4.07 -37.23
C SER A 42 -26.21 3.24 -38.19
N ARG A 43 -26.44 1.91 -38.22
CA ARG A 43 -26.35 0.92 -39.35
C ARG A 43 -24.98 0.77 -40.06
N GLY A 44 -24.39 -0.39 -40.31
CA GLY A 44 -24.86 -1.78 -40.43
C GLY A 44 -24.59 -2.29 -41.86
N THR A 45 -23.50 -3.05 -42.09
CA THR A 45 -23.30 -3.89 -43.30
C THR A 45 -22.37 -5.08 -43.01
N ALA A 46 -22.78 -6.26 -43.44
CA ALA A 46 -22.10 -7.56 -43.26
C ALA A 46 -20.96 -7.83 -44.28
N ALA A 47 -20.15 -8.83 -43.93
CA ALA A 47 -18.78 -9.15 -44.37
C ALA A 47 -18.60 -9.87 -45.74
N PRO A 48 -17.33 -10.15 -46.12
CA PRO A 48 -16.98 -11.42 -46.75
C PRO A 48 -15.94 -12.24 -45.95
N ALA A 49 -15.98 -13.56 -46.14
CA ALA A 49 -15.30 -14.61 -45.37
C ALA A 49 -13.78 -14.75 -45.61
N PRO A 50 -12.99 -15.24 -44.64
CA PRO A 50 -11.56 -15.53 -44.82
C PRO A 50 -11.30 -16.97 -45.32
N ALA A 51 -10.27 -17.11 -46.16
CA ALA A 51 -9.78 -18.37 -46.74
C ALA A 51 -9.10 -19.32 -45.71
N PRO A 52 -9.04 -20.64 -45.96
CA PRO A 52 -8.48 -21.61 -45.02
C PRO A 52 -6.94 -21.63 -45.00
N ASN A 53 -6.35 -21.60 -43.80
CA ASN A 53 -4.90 -21.75 -43.55
C ASN A 53 -4.56 -23.18 -43.08
N PRO A 54 -3.44 -23.81 -43.51
CA PRO A 54 -3.19 -25.23 -43.28
C PRO A 54 -2.54 -25.56 -41.93
N ALA A 55 -2.78 -26.80 -41.48
CA ALA A 55 -2.07 -27.63 -40.50
C ALA A 55 -1.77 -27.05 -39.09
N ARG A 56 -2.57 -27.48 -38.11
CA ARG A 56 -2.30 -27.30 -36.67
C ARG A 56 -1.26 -28.33 -36.19
N THR A 57 -0.16 -27.84 -35.62
CA THR A 57 0.81 -28.63 -34.85
C THR A 57 0.18 -29.11 -33.52
N PRO A 58 0.38 -30.35 -33.06
CA PRO A 58 -0.29 -30.86 -31.86
C PRO A 58 0.18 -30.19 -30.57
N SER A 59 -0.80 -29.76 -29.78
CA SER A 59 -0.67 -29.11 -28.48
C SER A 59 -0.32 -30.12 -27.37
N ARG A 60 0.43 -29.63 -26.37
CA ARG A 60 0.96 -30.32 -25.16
C ARG A 60 -0.10 -31.04 -24.29
N ARG A 61 -1.38 -30.97 -24.66
CA ARG A 61 -2.52 -31.60 -23.98
C ARG A 61 -2.62 -33.12 -24.18
N ALA A 62 -1.89 -33.70 -25.13
CA ALA A 62 -1.83 -35.15 -25.36
C ALA A 62 -0.90 -35.91 -24.39
N VAL A 63 -0.07 -35.19 -23.61
CA VAL A 63 0.92 -35.80 -22.70
C VAL A 63 0.36 -36.01 -21.29
N LEU A 64 -0.78 -35.40 -20.93
CA LEU A 64 -1.40 -35.54 -19.60
C LEU A 64 -2.51 -36.60 -19.53
N LEU A 65 -2.72 -37.38 -20.60
CA LEU A 65 -3.73 -38.45 -20.66
C LEU A 65 -3.10 -39.87 -20.77
N GLY A 66 -1.79 -40.01 -20.53
CA GLY A 66 -1.10 -41.30 -20.65
C GLY A 66 -0.10 -41.54 -19.52
N GLY A 67 -0.50 -42.34 -18.52
CA GLY A 67 0.37 -42.96 -17.52
C GLY A 67 -0.13 -42.71 -16.09
N GLY A 68 -0.42 -43.69 -15.24
CA GLY A 68 -0.37 -45.14 -15.36
C GLY A 68 -0.63 -45.75 -13.96
N GLY A 69 -1.34 -46.88 -13.90
CA GLY A 69 -1.21 -47.86 -12.81
C GLY A 69 -2.05 -47.67 -11.54
N PHE A 70 -3.35 -47.97 -11.60
CA PHE A 70 -4.09 -48.41 -10.40
C PHE A 70 -3.77 -49.89 -10.15
N ALA A 71 -2.87 -50.18 -9.21
CA ALA A 71 -2.71 -51.52 -8.65
C ALA A 71 -3.80 -51.72 -7.58
N VAL A 72 -4.90 -52.36 -7.99
CA VAL A 72 -5.98 -52.80 -7.10
C VAL A 72 -5.44 -53.89 -6.16
N GLY A 73 -5.54 -53.65 -4.85
CA GLY A 73 -5.25 -54.62 -3.82
C GLY A 73 -6.30 -55.73 -3.76
N ALA A 74 -5.84 -56.96 -3.58
CA ALA A 74 -6.65 -58.08 -3.08
C ALA A 74 -5.71 -59.18 -2.52
N ALA A 75 -5.42 -59.11 -1.23
CA ALA A 75 -4.94 -60.26 -0.47
C ALA A 75 -5.52 -60.20 0.95
N PHE A 76 -6.73 -60.72 1.09
CA PHE A 76 -7.27 -61.15 2.38
C PHE A 76 -6.50 -62.40 2.82
N GLY A 77 -5.79 -62.30 3.95
CA GLY A 77 -5.14 -63.44 4.60
C GLY A 77 -5.25 -63.29 6.11
N THR A 78 -6.24 -63.94 6.71
CA THR A 78 -6.39 -64.07 8.17
C THR A 78 -5.45 -65.17 8.67
N ALA A 79 -4.46 -64.81 9.49
CA ALA A 79 -3.76 -65.77 10.34
C ALA A 79 -3.18 -65.09 11.58
N LEU A 80 -3.48 -65.71 12.72
CA LEU A 80 -3.21 -65.34 14.11
C LEU A 80 -1.71 -65.28 14.44
N GLY A 81 -1.29 -64.32 15.28
CA GLY A 81 -0.05 -64.45 16.05
C GLY A 81 0.74 -63.17 16.31
N THR A 82 0.76 -62.71 17.57
CA THR A 82 1.78 -61.85 18.23
C THR A 82 2.18 -60.52 17.55
N PRO A 83 1.75 -59.35 18.05
CA PRO A 83 2.39 -58.09 17.67
C PRO A 83 3.75 -57.99 18.35
N GLY A 84 4.81 -58.35 17.62
CA GLY A 84 6.17 -57.98 17.95
C GLY A 84 6.29 -56.46 17.94
N THR A 85 6.61 -55.90 19.11
CA THR A 85 6.93 -54.48 19.29
C THR A 85 8.20 -54.13 18.51
N LEU A 86 8.03 -53.61 17.30
CA LEU A 86 9.09 -52.89 16.60
C LEU A 86 9.22 -51.50 17.26
N LEU A 87 10.18 -51.39 18.16
CA LEU A 87 10.69 -50.13 18.67
C LEU A 87 11.41 -49.40 17.52
N LEU A 88 10.69 -48.60 16.74
CA LEU A 88 11.30 -47.47 16.02
C LEU A 88 11.14 -46.23 16.90
N GLY A 89 12.20 -45.92 17.65
CA GLY A 89 12.40 -44.59 18.20
C GLY A 89 12.56 -43.60 17.05
N GLY A 90 11.49 -42.86 16.77
CA GLY A 90 11.48 -41.68 15.93
C GLY A 90 11.09 -40.49 16.79
N ASP A 91 12.09 -39.93 17.46
CA ASP A 91 12.00 -38.67 18.19
C ASP A 91 11.80 -37.51 17.19
N GLN A 92 11.01 -36.51 17.60
CA GLN A 92 10.82 -35.21 16.94
C GLN A 92 10.15 -35.23 15.55
N SER A 93 8.82 -35.35 15.53
CA SER A 93 8.03 -34.67 14.49
C SER A 93 8.12 -33.16 14.70
N SER A 94 9.20 -32.53 14.22
CA SER A 94 9.14 -31.12 13.88
C SER A 94 8.03 -30.96 12.85
N PRO A 95 7.07 -30.03 13.00
CA PRO A 95 6.15 -29.74 11.92
C PRO A 95 7.01 -29.29 10.74
N THR A 96 7.07 -30.11 9.69
CA THR A 96 7.52 -29.67 8.37
C THR A 96 6.65 -28.48 8.02
N ALA A 97 7.19 -27.27 8.14
CA ALA A 97 6.56 -26.09 7.61
C ALA A 97 6.22 -26.43 6.15
N GLY A 98 4.92 -26.46 5.84
CA GLY A 98 4.46 -26.56 4.47
C GLY A 98 5.08 -25.42 3.63
N PRO A 99 4.97 -25.47 2.30
CA PRO A 99 5.41 -24.35 1.48
C PRO A 99 4.75 -23.07 2.02
N ALA A 100 5.55 -22.16 2.59
CA ALA A 100 5.06 -20.88 3.06
C ALA A 100 4.43 -20.19 1.85
N PHE A 101 3.12 -19.98 1.89
CA PHE A 101 2.48 -19.19 0.85
C PHE A 101 3.05 -17.78 0.96
N VAL A 102 3.17 -17.08 -0.17
CA VAL A 102 3.67 -15.68 -0.19
C VAL A 102 2.90 -14.80 0.81
N GLY A 103 1.63 -15.16 1.07
CA GLY A 103 0.76 -14.57 2.08
C GLY A 103 1.22 -14.74 3.54
N ASP A 104 1.78 -15.89 3.94
CA ASP A 104 1.93 -16.22 5.37
C ASP A 104 3.07 -15.44 6.07
N ARG A 105 3.81 -14.64 5.31
CA ARG A 105 4.95 -13.87 5.82
C ARG A 105 4.48 -12.57 6.47
N THR A 106 5.00 -12.27 7.64
CA THR A 106 4.83 -10.99 8.33
C THR A 106 6.08 -10.13 8.21
N GLU A 107 5.90 -8.81 8.28
CA GLU A 107 7.00 -7.85 8.49
C GLU A 107 6.92 -7.32 9.92
N PRO A 108 8.05 -7.06 10.61
CA PRO A 108 8.02 -6.49 11.95
C PRO A 108 7.39 -5.09 11.93
N TRP A 109 6.32 -4.90 12.72
CA TRP A 109 5.71 -3.59 12.92
C TRP A 109 6.48 -2.72 13.93
N TRP A 110 6.90 -3.34 15.04
CA TRP A 110 7.60 -2.64 16.11
C TRP A 110 9.10 -2.58 15.83
N GLY A 111 9.67 -1.37 15.93
CA GLY A 111 11.09 -1.14 15.74
C GLY A 111 11.48 0.32 15.92
N GLU A 112 12.76 0.62 15.70
CA GLU A 112 13.29 1.99 15.70
C GLU A 112 12.79 2.82 14.51
N HIS A 113 12.53 2.17 13.39
CA HIS A 113 12.04 2.78 12.16
C HIS A 113 10.74 2.12 11.71
N GLN A 114 9.84 2.91 11.12
CA GLN A 114 8.60 2.38 10.53
C GLN A 114 8.93 1.41 9.39
N PRO A 115 8.17 0.29 9.27
CA PRO A 115 8.30 -0.59 8.12
C PRO A 115 7.80 0.11 6.84
N GLY A 116 8.14 -0.44 5.68
CA GLY A 116 7.77 0.14 4.37
C GLY A 116 8.75 1.20 3.83
N VAL A 117 9.83 1.50 4.57
CA VAL A 117 10.92 2.39 4.12
C VAL A 117 12.14 1.57 3.64
N THR A 118 12.72 0.76 4.51
CA THR A 118 13.86 -0.13 4.17
C THR A 118 13.42 -1.58 3.91
N THR A 119 12.14 -1.87 4.12
CA THR A 119 11.54 -3.17 3.78
C THR A 119 11.72 -3.43 2.28
N LEU A 120 12.00 -4.68 1.90
CA LEU A 120 12.07 -5.03 0.48
C LEU A 120 10.72 -4.71 -0.20
N PRO A 121 10.71 -4.01 -1.35
CA PRO A 121 9.48 -3.60 -2.03
C PRO A 121 8.51 -4.75 -2.21
N GLN A 122 7.24 -4.51 -1.90
CA GLN A 122 6.15 -5.48 -2.07
C GLN A 122 5.41 -5.28 -3.40
N GLY A 123 4.61 -6.26 -3.81
CA GLY A 123 3.92 -6.24 -5.09
C GLY A 123 2.84 -5.15 -5.25
N PHE A 124 2.25 -4.67 -4.16
CA PHE A 124 1.11 -3.74 -4.18
C PHE A 124 1.26 -2.60 -3.18
N LEU A 125 0.68 -1.44 -3.53
CA LEU A 125 0.66 -0.21 -2.75
C LEU A 125 -0.73 0.45 -2.84
N ALA A 126 -1.28 0.85 -1.70
CA ALA A 126 -2.28 1.89 -1.58
C ALA A 126 -1.68 3.08 -0.86
N LEU A 127 -1.71 4.26 -1.49
CA LEU A 127 -1.26 5.52 -0.90
C LEU A 127 -2.47 6.42 -0.72
N THR A 128 -2.72 6.84 0.52
CA THR A 128 -3.90 7.65 0.85
C THR A 128 -3.48 8.87 1.65
N ALA A 129 -3.79 10.05 1.11
CA ALA A 129 -3.66 11.31 1.82
C ALA A 129 -4.98 11.65 2.54
N PHE A 130 -4.88 12.25 3.72
CA PHE A 130 -6.02 12.68 4.53
C PHE A 130 -5.86 14.14 4.90
N ASP A 131 -6.98 14.86 4.82
CA ASP A 131 -7.09 16.21 5.37
C ASP A 131 -7.79 16.16 6.72
N LEU A 132 -7.20 16.86 7.69
CA LEU A 132 -7.81 17.08 8.99
C LEU A 132 -8.94 18.10 8.85
N GLU A 133 -10.09 17.74 9.42
CA GLU A 133 -11.24 18.62 9.55
C GLU A 133 -10.91 19.89 10.37
N PRO A 134 -11.59 21.02 10.10
CA PRO A 134 -11.43 22.22 10.90
C PRO A 134 -11.68 21.96 12.40
N GLY A 135 -10.79 22.46 13.26
CA GLY A 135 -10.90 22.32 14.70
C GLY A 135 -10.36 21.00 15.28
N VAL A 136 -9.68 20.17 14.47
CA VAL A 136 -8.85 19.09 15.00
C VAL A 136 -7.65 19.68 15.74
N ASP A 137 -7.60 19.45 17.06
CA ASP A 137 -6.49 19.85 17.92
C ASP A 137 -5.47 18.70 18.10
N ARG A 138 -4.33 19.02 18.74
CA ARG A 138 -3.28 18.06 19.08
C ARG A 138 -3.80 16.84 19.85
N GLU A 139 -4.79 17.01 20.71
CA GLU A 139 -5.34 15.91 21.51
C GLU A 139 -6.16 14.94 20.66
N ARG A 140 -7.00 15.46 19.76
CA ARG A 140 -7.75 14.69 18.77
C ARG A 140 -6.83 13.94 17.83
N LEU A 141 -5.81 14.61 17.30
CA LEU A 141 -4.80 13.97 16.46
C LEU A 141 -4.08 12.84 17.23
N GLY A 142 -3.67 13.09 18.47
CA GLY A 142 -3.06 12.07 19.31
C GLY A 142 -3.99 10.88 19.59
N ARG A 143 -5.30 11.07 19.68
CA ARG A 143 -6.26 9.96 19.79
C ARG A 143 -6.35 9.16 18.50
N LEU A 144 -6.43 9.83 17.34
CA LEU A 144 -6.41 9.18 16.03
C LEU A 144 -5.16 8.31 15.87
N MET A 145 -3.97 8.84 16.17
CA MET A 145 -2.71 8.10 16.06
C MET A 145 -2.70 6.83 16.93
N ARG A 146 -3.29 6.87 18.13
CA ARG A 146 -3.37 5.67 19.01
C ARG A 146 -4.31 4.61 18.46
N ILE A 147 -5.45 5.02 17.89
CA ILE A 147 -6.41 4.11 17.25
C ILE A 147 -5.73 3.44 16.06
N TRP A 148 -5.17 4.23 15.14
CA TRP A 148 -4.42 3.70 13.99
C TRP A 148 -3.27 2.80 14.41
N THR A 149 -2.52 3.15 15.46
CA THR A 149 -1.41 2.29 15.93
C THR A 149 -1.91 0.91 16.39
N ASP A 150 -3.05 0.84 17.09
CA ASP A 150 -3.62 -0.45 17.52
C ASP A 150 -4.12 -1.26 16.32
N ASP A 151 -4.87 -0.63 15.40
CA ASP A 151 -5.43 -1.30 14.22
C ASP A 151 -4.33 -1.77 13.28
N ILE A 152 -3.33 -0.93 13.00
CA ILE A 152 -2.17 -1.28 12.19
C ILE A 152 -1.39 -2.44 12.81
N ALA A 153 -1.14 -2.42 14.12
CA ALA A 153 -0.42 -3.50 14.80
C ALA A 153 -1.16 -4.84 14.69
N ARG A 154 -2.49 -4.82 14.70
CA ARG A 154 -3.32 -6.02 14.47
C ARG A 154 -3.21 -6.50 13.03
N LEU A 155 -3.47 -5.60 12.08
CA LEU A 155 -3.52 -5.94 10.65
C LEU A 155 -2.14 -6.42 10.14
N ALA A 156 -1.04 -5.79 10.56
CA ALA A 156 0.32 -6.21 10.20
C ALA A 156 0.67 -7.62 10.71
N GLU A 157 0.03 -8.08 11.77
CA GLU A 157 0.16 -9.43 12.32
C GLU A 157 -0.86 -10.42 11.74
N GLY A 158 -1.66 -10.02 10.75
CA GLY A 158 -2.75 -10.83 10.18
C GLY A 158 -3.92 -11.04 11.15
N ARG A 159 -4.18 -10.06 12.03
CA ARG A 159 -5.29 -10.07 12.97
C ARG A 159 -6.29 -8.96 12.60
N PRO A 160 -7.61 -9.20 12.69
CA PRO A 160 -8.60 -8.18 12.39
C PRO A 160 -8.51 -7.00 13.38
N SER A 161 -8.87 -5.81 12.89
CA SER A 161 -9.06 -4.61 13.73
C SER A 161 -10.29 -4.79 14.65
N LEU A 162 -10.47 -3.91 15.64
CA LEU A 162 -11.60 -4.03 16.56
C LEU A 162 -12.96 -3.81 15.90
N THR A 163 -12.98 -3.06 14.81
CA THR A 163 -14.20 -2.68 14.07
C THR A 163 -14.33 -3.40 12.73
N ASP A 164 -13.50 -4.42 12.49
CA ASP A 164 -13.47 -5.14 11.22
C ASP A 164 -14.76 -5.92 10.97
N THR A 165 -15.47 -5.58 9.89
CA THR A 165 -16.68 -6.29 9.46
C THR A 165 -16.39 -7.49 8.56
N GLU A 166 -15.15 -7.63 8.06
CA GLU A 166 -14.70 -8.68 7.15
C GLU A 166 -13.39 -9.34 7.66
N PRO A 167 -13.37 -9.93 8.88
CA PRO A 167 -12.15 -10.39 9.54
C PRO A 167 -11.38 -11.50 8.78
N GLU A 168 -12.06 -12.24 7.89
CA GLU A 168 -11.44 -13.22 7.01
C GLU A 168 -10.44 -12.61 6.02
N LEU A 169 -10.59 -11.33 5.66
CA LEU A 169 -9.67 -10.62 4.76
C LEU A 169 -8.40 -10.18 5.48
N ALA A 170 -8.43 -10.07 6.81
CA ALA A 170 -7.28 -9.74 7.63
C ALA A 170 -6.44 -10.98 8.03
N ALA A 171 -6.96 -12.20 7.86
CA ALA A 171 -6.32 -13.42 8.37
C ALA A 171 -4.97 -13.75 7.70
N ASN A 172 -4.71 -13.20 6.52
CA ASN A 172 -3.48 -13.41 5.77
C ASN A 172 -2.58 -12.15 5.86
N PRO A 173 -1.42 -12.21 6.56
CA PRO A 173 -0.59 -11.02 6.76
C PRO A 173 0.01 -10.43 5.49
N ALA A 174 0.28 -11.23 4.45
CA ALA A 174 0.76 -10.82 3.13
C ALA A 174 1.91 -9.79 3.12
N ARG A 175 2.86 -9.90 4.07
CA ARG A 175 3.94 -8.92 4.31
C ARG A 175 3.42 -7.49 4.43
N LEU A 176 2.25 -7.29 5.03
CA LEU A 176 1.58 -6.01 5.12
C LEU A 176 2.41 -5.04 5.96
N THR A 177 2.67 -3.85 5.42
CA THR A 177 3.35 -2.77 6.11
C THR A 177 2.56 -1.49 5.97
N PHE A 178 2.57 -0.70 7.03
CA PHE A 178 2.00 0.64 7.05
C PHE A 178 3.11 1.64 7.33
N THR A 179 3.05 2.80 6.69
CA THR A 179 3.91 3.93 6.99
C THR A 179 3.07 5.18 7.07
N VAL A 180 3.15 5.90 8.19
CA VAL A 180 2.42 7.15 8.40
C VAL A 180 3.39 8.33 8.27
N GLY A 181 3.01 9.28 7.42
CA GLY A 181 3.70 10.55 7.22
C GLY A 181 2.84 11.74 7.62
N PHE A 182 3.50 12.83 7.97
CA PHE A 182 2.87 14.09 8.37
C PHE A 182 3.22 15.20 7.38
N GLY A 183 2.20 15.79 6.78
CA GLY A 183 2.34 16.96 5.91
C GLY A 183 2.39 18.27 6.70
N PRO A 184 2.74 19.38 6.03
CA PRO A 184 2.90 20.69 6.68
C PRO A 184 1.59 21.20 7.29
N GLY A 185 0.44 20.91 6.66
CA GLY A 185 -0.87 21.38 7.14
C GLY A 185 -1.30 20.76 8.47
N MET A 186 -0.83 19.55 8.80
CA MET A 186 -1.06 18.93 10.11
C MET A 186 -0.52 19.81 11.25
N PHE A 187 0.71 20.31 11.12
CA PHE A 187 1.35 21.12 12.15
C PHE A 187 0.60 22.44 12.36
N ALA A 188 0.14 23.07 11.28
CA ALA A 188 -0.66 24.28 11.35
C ALA A 188 -2.01 24.03 12.05
N LYS A 189 -2.75 23.00 11.63
CA LYS A 189 -4.09 22.69 12.17
C LYS A 189 -4.05 22.20 13.61
N ALA A 190 -3.06 21.37 13.98
CA ALA A 190 -2.91 20.84 15.33
C ALA A 190 -2.29 21.83 16.33
N GLY A 191 -1.90 23.05 15.89
CA GLY A 191 -1.25 24.05 16.74
C GLY A 191 0.18 23.68 17.12
N MET A 192 0.89 22.99 16.23
CA MET A 192 2.24 22.44 16.41
C MET A 192 3.27 23.03 15.44
N GLU A 193 3.01 24.21 14.86
CA GLU A 193 3.86 24.84 13.86
C GLU A 193 5.34 24.98 14.30
N ALA A 194 5.58 25.19 15.60
CA ALA A 194 6.92 25.28 16.18
C ALA A 194 7.70 23.94 16.16
N GLU A 195 6.99 22.80 16.03
CA GLU A 195 7.57 21.45 15.92
C GLU A 195 7.77 21.04 14.46
N ARG A 196 7.33 21.85 13.48
CA ARG A 196 7.49 21.52 12.06
C ARG A 196 8.97 21.53 11.68
N PRO A 197 9.51 20.44 11.11
CA PRO A 197 10.89 20.43 10.63
C PRO A 197 11.10 21.46 9.52
N ALA A 198 12.24 22.15 9.52
CA ALA A 198 12.53 23.19 8.53
C ALA A 198 12.59 22.69 7.08
N TRP A 199 12.89 21.40 6.89
CA TRP A 199 12.91 20.76 5.56
C TRP A 199 11.51 20.43 5.03
N LEU A 200 10.48 20.41 5.89
CA LEU A 200 9.09 20.17 5.49
C LEU A 200 8.45 21.50 5.04
N ALA A 201 9.11 22.15 4.08
CA ALA A 201 8.64 23.34 3.40
C ALA A 201 8.06 22.96 2.03
N GLN A 202 7.21 23.84 1.49
CA GLN A 202 6.64 23.64 0.16
C GLN A 202 7.75 23.50 -0.88
N LEU A 203 7.62 22.51 -1.77
CA LEU A 203 8.53 22.37 -2.89
C LEU A 203 8.42 23.60 -3.80
N PRO A 204 9.54 24.12 -4.32
CA PRO A 204 9.49 25.20 -5.29
C PRO A 204 8.75 24.71 -6.55
N PRO A 205 7.91 25.54 -7.18
CA PRO A 205 7.27 25.17 -8.43
C PRO A 205 8.30 25.06 -9.55
N TYR A 206 8.06 24.18 -10.51
CA TYR A 206 8.81 24.04 -11.75
C TYR A 206 7.89 24.36 -12.95
N PRO A 207 7.66 25.64 -13.27
CA PRO A 207 6.63 26.08 -14.22
C PRO A 207 6.78 25.51 -15.64
N GLN A 208 7.95 25.02 -16.01
CA GLN A 208 8.22 24.45 -17.34
C GLN A 208 7.73 23.01 -17.49
N ILE A 209 7.59 22.26 -16.39
CA ILE A 209 7.32 20.81 -16.43
C ILE A 209 6.16 20.39 -15.52
N ASP A 210 5.84 21.17 -14.49
CA ASP A 210 4.77 20.84 -13.56
C ASP A 210 3.42 20.83 -14.27
N GLN A 211 2.79 19.66 -14.24
CA GLN A 211 1.41 19.44 -14.66
C GLN A 211 0.64 18.83 -13.49
N LEU A 212 0.83 19.43 -12.32
CA LEU A 212 0.22 18.98 -11.07
C LEU A 212 -1.27 19.32 -11.08
N GLU A 213 -2.08 18.38 -10.64
CA GLU A 213 -3.51 18.60 -10.40
C GLU A 213 -3.73 18.73 -8.89
N ASP A 214 -4.43 19.77 -8.46
CA ASP A 214 -4.64 20.07 -7.03
C ASP A 214 -5.19 18.89 -6.23
N ALA A 215 -5.99 18.03 -6.87
CA ALA A 215 -6.59 16.84 -6.25
C ALA A 215 -5.59 15.72 -5.90
N TRP A 216 -4.38 15.75 -6.46
CA TRP A 216 -3.32 14.74 -6.24
C TRP A 216 -2.11 15.32 -5.49
N ASN A 217 -2.25 16.52 -4.94
CA ASN A 217 -1.20 17.23 -4.22
C ASN A 217 -1.51 17.27 -2.72
N GLU A 218 -0.46 17.47 -1.93
CA GLU A 218 -0.55 17.75 -0.49
C GLU A 218 -1.26 16.65 0.32
N GLY A 219 -1.78 17.05 1.49
CA GLY A 219 -2.38 16.21 2.52
C GLY A 219 -1.79 16.51 3.90
N ASP A 220 -2.63 16.51 4.93
CA ASP A 220 -2.16 16.68 6.31
C ASP A 220 -1.49 15.41 6.83
N LEU A 221 -2.05 14.26 6.50
CA LEU A 221 -1.52 12.94 6.82
C LEU A 221 -1.41 12.13 5.54
N VAL A 222 -0.42 11.24 5.46
CA VAL A 222 -0.35 10.24 4.40
C VAL A 222 -0.15 8.87 5.02
N MET A 223 -0.86 7.87 4.49
CA MET A 223 -0.67 6.47 4.84
C MET A 223 -0.25 5.69 3.59
N GLN A 224 0.91 5.05 3.68
CA GLN A 224 1.40 4.09 2.71
C GLN A 224 1.10 2.68 3.21
N VAL A 225 0.29 1.92 2.47
CA VAL A 225 -0.05 0.53 2.78
C VAL A 225 0.49 -0.37 1.68
N CYS A 226 1.46 -1.23 2.00
CA CYS A 226 2.10 -2.12 1.03
C CYS A 226 1.93 -3.59 1.43
N GLY A 227 1.85 -4.49 0.45
CA GLY A 227 1.71 -5.92 0.70
C GLY A 227 1.80 -6.76 -0.58
N GLU A 228 1.77 -8.08 -0.43
CA GLU A 228 1.87 -9.06 -1.52
C GLU A 228 0.52 -9.57 -2.03
N ASP A 229 -0.57 -9.17 -1.39
CA ASP A 229 -1.94 -9.50 -1.80
C ASP A 229 -2.77 -8.20 -1.95
N PRO A 230 -3.32 -7.92 -3.14
CA PRO A 230 -4.05 -6.69 -3.39
C PRO A 230 -5.37 -6.61 -2.59
N ASN A 231 -5.99 -7.73 -2.25
CA ASN A 231 -7.22 -7.75 -1.44
C ASN A 231 -6.90 -7.38 0.01
N VAL A 232 -5.80 -7.91 0.56
CA VAL A 232 -5.33 -7.56 1.91
C VAL A 232 -4.96 -6.08 1.97
N VAL A 233 -4.24 -5.56 0.96
CA VAL A 233 -3.88 -4.13 0.90
C VAL A 233 -5.13 -3.24 0.80
N THR A 234 -6.10 -3.60 -0.04
CA THR A 234 -7.34 -2.82 -0.19
C THR A 234 -8.21 -2.87 1.06
N HIS A 235 -8.30 -4.04 1.72
CA HIS A 235 -8.98 -4.20 3.00
C HIS A 235 -8.32 -3.32 4.07
N ALA A 236 -7.01 -3.43 4.21
CA ALA A 236 -6.23 -2.66 5.17
C ALA A 236 -6.33 -1.15 4.96
N ALA A 237 -6.40 -0.67 3.72
CA ALA A 237 -6.58 0.75 3.42
C ALA A 237 -8.01 1.26 3.70
N ARG A 238 -9.00 0.36 3.75
CA ARG A 238 -10.39 0.69 4.07
C ARG A 238 -10.63 0.78 5.58
N GLN A 239 -9.94 -0.05 6.36
CA GLN A 239 -10.03 -0.06 7.83
C GLN A 239 -9.40 1.22 8.41
#